data_AF-A0AAD3RS32-F1
#
_entry.id   AF-A0AAD3RS32-F1
#
_cell.length_a   1.000
_cell.length_b   1.000
_cell.length_c   1.000
_cell.angle_alpha   90.00
_cell.angle_beta   90.00
_cell.angle_gamma   90.00
#
_symmetry.space_group_name_H-M   'P 1'
#
loop_
_entity.id
_entity.type
_entity.pdbx_description
1 polymer ?
#
loop_
_entity_poly.entity_id
_entity_poly.type
_entity_poly.pdbx_seq_one_letter_code
_entity_poly.pdbx_strand_id
1 'polypeptide(L)'
;MVDDCPYDVLGKSQFYVGLEKCIRDLRGTLLEKDVSVVGVQSLWGGGKTTLVLGLCNDPQIKGYFNENVVFINVSQSPNLIGILETMWEKIGGRKKLEFQNLEDGHKQLQQLILSQPKSTLVILDDVWSRINLENLLLEGPGYKTVVTTRDSSTIPTTETTRL
;
A
#
# COMPACT_ATOMS: atom_id res chain seq x y z
N MET A 1 -26.10 -31.24 3.55
CA MET A 1 -25.89 -31.59 2.13
C MET A 1 -24.46 -31.24 1.82
N VAL A 2 -23.71 -32.26 1.42
CA VAL A 2 -22.30 -32.18 1.07
C VAL A 2 -22.16 -31.43 -0.25
N ASP A 3 -21.15 -30.58 -0.35
CA ASP A 3 -20.32 -30.53 -1.54
C ASP A 3 -18.86 -30.38 -1.09
N ASP A 4 -18.08 -31.36 -1.53
CA ASP A 4 -16.66 -31.59 -1.30
C ASP A 4 -15.82 -30.38 -1.75
N CYS A 5 -14.82 -30.02 -0.94
CA CYS A 5 -13.73 -29.15 -1.39
C CYS A 5 -12.43 -29.98 -1.39
N PRO A 6 -11.87 -30.30 -2.57
CA PRO A 6 -10.80 -31.28 -2.71
C PRO A 6 -9.46 -30.60 -2.49
N TYR A 7 -9.10 -30.33 -1.24
CA TYR A 7 -7.71 -30.01 -0.90
C TYR A 7 -7.33 -30.75 0.37
N ASP A 8 -6.83 -31.94 0.12
CA ASP A 8 -6.26 -32.84 1.10
C ASP A 8 -5.32 -32.11 2.07
N VAL A 9 -5.43 -32.63 3.27
CA VAL A 9 -4.76 -32.28 4.51
C VAL A 9 -3.25 -32.42 4.32
N LEU A 10 -2.53 -31.29 4.33
CA LEU A 10 -1.16 -31.09 4.85
C LEU A 10 -0.76 -29.61 4.57
N GLY A 11 -0.79 -28.73 5.58
CA GLY A 11 -0.06 -27.44 5.53
C GLY A 11 -0.79 -26.11 5.78
N LYS A 12 -2.12 -26.05 5.99
CA LYS A 12 -2.80 -24.72 6.15
C LYS A 12 -2.43 -23.93 7.41
N SER A 13 -2.09 -24.57 8.52
CA SER A 13 -1.83 -23.87 9.80
C SER A 13 -0.48 -23.15 9.84
N GLN A 14 0.57 -23.72 9.25
CA GLN A 14 1.92 -23.18 9.34
C GLN A 14 2.13 -21.96 8.42
N PHE A 15 1.46 -21.94 7.25
CA PHE A 15 1.39 -20.75 6.39
C PHE A 15 0.64 -19.60 7.06
N TYR A 16 -0.45 -19.88 7.77
CA TYR A 16 -1.19 -18.86 8.53
C TYR A 16 -0.37 -18.27 9.68
N VAL A 17 0.33 -19.11 10.46
CA VAL A 17 1.17 -18.64 11.59
C VAL A 17 2.34 -17.76 11.10
N GLY A 18 2.94 -18.12 9.95
CA GLY A 18 3.99 -17.29 9.33
C GLY A 18 3.47 -15.94 8.85
N LEU A 19 2.29 -15.93 8.21
CA LEU A 19 1.65 -14.71 7.71
C LEU A 19 1.28 -13.74 8.85
N GLU A 20 0.71 -14.24 9.95
CA GLU A 20 0.36 -13.43 11.12
C GLU A 20 1.59 -12.75 11.75
N LYS A 21 2.72 -13.47 11.83
CA LYS A 21 3.99 -12.88 12.26
C LYS A 21 4.43 -11.76 11.31
N CYS A 22 4.40 -12.01 10.00
CA CYS A 22 4.77 -11.01 9.01
C CYS A 22 3.87 -9.77 9.06
N ILE A 23 2.56 -9.94 9.25
CA ILE A 23 1.61 -8.82 9.41
C ILE A 23 1.96 -8.02 10.68
N ARG A 24 2.23 -8.70 11.79
CA ARG A 24 2.61 -8.05 13.05
C ARG A 24 3.90 -7.25 12.91
N ASP A 25 4.92 -7.83 12.28
CA ASP A 25 6.23 -7.19 12.09
C ASP A 25 6.09 -5.98 11.14
N LEU A 26 5.37 -6.14 10.01
CA LEU A 26 5.09 -5.07 9.06
C LEU A 26 4.29 -3.92 9.68
N ARG A 27 3.26 -4.23 10.49
CA ARG A 27 2.52 -3.24 11.27
C ARG A 27 3.43 -2.50 12.23
N GLY A 28 4.31 -3.20 12.95
CA GLY A 28 5.26 -2.61 13.89
C GLY A 28 6.10 -1.53 13.21
N THR A 29 6.75 -1.87 12.11
CA THR A 29 7.54 -0.95 11.29
C THR A 29 6.70 0.19 10.73
N LEU A 30 5.53 -0.10 10.18
CA LEU A 30 4.65 0.91 9.59
C LEU A 30 4.20 1.96 10.61
N LEU A 31 4.03 1.61 11.88
CA LEU A 31 3.55 2.52 12.92
C LEU A 31 4.69 3.28 13.63
N GLU A 32 5.95 3.07 13.27
CA GLU A 32 7.08 3.89 13.74
C GLU A 32 6.89 5.37 13.34
N LYS A 33 7.29 6.30 14.22
CA LYS A 33 6.99 7.73 14.06
C LYS A 33 7.70 8.35 12.86
N ASP A 34 8.93 7.94 12.61
CA ASP A 34 9.82 8.45 11.56
C ASP A 34 9.66 7.72 10.22
N VAL A 35 8.81 6.68 10.16
CA VAL A 35 8.57 5.92 8.93
C VAL A 35 7.40 6.51 8.13
N SER A 36 7.63 6.84 6.87
CA SER A 36 6.58 7.26 5.92
C SER A 36 6.36 6.26 4.79
N VAL A 37 7.38 5.46 4.45
CA VAL A 37 7.32 4.45 3.39
C VAL A 37 7.88 3.12 3.91
N VAL A 38 7.14 2.04 3.68
CA VAL A 38 7.64 0.67 3.93
C VAL A 38 7.60 -0.12 2.62
N GLY A 39 8.76 -0.53 2.14
CA GLY A 39 8.89 -1.47 1.03
C GLY A 39 8.75 -2.91 1.53
N VAL A 40 8.06 -3.74 0.75
CA VAL A 40 7.94 -5.18 0.96
C VAL A 40 8.45 -5.87 -0.29
N GLN A 41 9.61 -6.53 -0.19
CA GLN A 41 10.25 -7.18 -1.32
C GLN A 41 10.19 -8.72 -1.22
N SER A 42 9.98 -9.37 -2.36
CA SER A 42 10.29 -10.79 -2.53
C SER A 42 10.53 -11.11 -4.00
N LEU A 43 11.51 -11.98 -4.27
CA LEU A 43 11.97 -12.22 -5.63
C LEU A 43 10.92 -12.90 -6.52
N TRP A 44 10.06 -13.78 -6.01
CA TRP A 44 8.95 -14.39 -6.76
C TRP A 44 7.94 -15.02 -5.80
N GLY A 45 6.64 -14.98 -6.12
CA GLY A 45 5.60 -15.81 -5.48
C GLY A 45 5.44 -15.70 -3.95
N GLY A 46 6.16 -14.80 -3.29
CA GLY A 46 6.29 -14.78 -1.82
C GLY A 46 5.10 -14.20 -1.08
N GLY A 47 3.90 -14.23 -1.68
CA GLY A 47 2.66 -13.81 -1.02
C GLY A 47 2.61 -12.34 -0.60
N LYS A 48 3.36 -11.43 -1.23
CA LYS A 48 3.37 -10.00 -0.85
C LYS A 48 1.98 -9.39 -0.88
N THR A 49 1.25 -9.60 -1.98
CA THR A 49 -0.14 -9.15 -2.12
C THR A 49 -1.00 -9.73 -0.99
N THR A 50 -0.83 -11.01 -0.64
CA THR A 50 -1.52 -11.63 0.50
C THR A 50 -1.16 -10.97 1.83
N LEU A 51 0.12 -10.66 2.05
CA LEU A 51 0.62 -9.99 3.26
C LEU A 51 0.02 -8.58 3.39
N VAL A 52 0.05 -7.77 2.35
CA VAL A 52 -0.52 -6.41 2.42
C VAL A 52 -2.05 -6.42 2.47
N LEU A 53 -2.73 -7.40 1.86
CA LEU A 53 -4.18 -7.59 2.04
C LEU A 53 -4.52 -8.01 3.48
N GLY A 54 -3.68 -8.83 4.11
CA GLY A 54 -3.78 -9.16 5.52
C GLY A 54 -3.60 -7.92 6.40
N LEU A 55 -2.58 -7.11 6.11
CA LEU A 55 -2.32 -5.84 6.79
C LEU A 55 -3.50 -4.85 6.67
N CYS A 56 -4.09 -4.70 5.47
CA CYS A 56 -5.26 -3.87 5.26
C CYS A 56 -6.45 -4.28 6.12
N ASN A 57 -6.55 -5.56 6.46
CA ASN A 57 -7.62 -6.11 7.30
C ASN A 57 -7.26 -6.20 8.79
N ASP A 58 -6.02 -5.86 9.16
CA ASP A 58 -5.57 -5.87 10.54
C ASP A 58 -6.35 -4.83 11.37
N PRO A 59 -6.99 -5.21 12.49
CA PRO A 59 -7.81 -4.29 13.27
C PRO A 59 -7.04 -3.07 13.82
N GLN A 60 -5.74 -3.22 14.11
CA GLN A 60 -4.94 -2.09 14.62
C GLN A 60 -4.61 -1.11 13.49
N ILE A 61 -4.34 -1.60 12.28
CA ILE A 61 -4.17 -0.76 11.09
C ILE A 61 -5.46 -0.01 10.76
N LYS A 62 -6.59 -0.72 10.70
CA LYS A 62 -7.90 -0.09 10.46
C LYS A 62 -8.24 0.96 11.51
N GLY A 63 -7.99 0.66 12.79
CA GLY A 63 -8.19 1.61 13.88
C GLY A 63 -7.27 2.83 13.79
N TYR A 64 -5.98 2.64 13.53
CA TYR A 64 -5.01 3.75 13.44
C TYR A 64 -5.34 4.70 12.29
N PHE A 65 -5.72 4.16 11.13
CA PHE A 65 -6.05 4.95 9.95
C PHE A 65 -7.55 5.30 9.85
N ASN A 66 -8.37 5.02 10.87
CA ASN A 66 -9.82 5.26 10.86
C ASN A 66 -10.51 4.73 9.58
N GLU A 67 -10.22 3.48 9.21
CA GLU A 67 -10.70 2.82 7.98
C GLU A 67 -10.24 3.48 6.65
N ASN A 68 -9.36 4.49 6.70
CA ASN A 68 -8.85 5.20 5.52
C ASN A 68 -7.61 4.50 4.93
N VAL A 69 -7.84 3.29 4.42
CA VAL A 69 -6.82 2.44 3.78
C VAL A 69 -7.15 2.30 2.29
N VAL A 70 -6.24 2.76 1.43
CA VAL A 70 -6.42 2.78 -0.02
C VAL A 70 -5.48 1.79 -0.69
N PHE A 71 -6.04 0.74 -1.30
CA PHE A 71 -5.28 -0.25 -2.05
C PHE A 71 -5.32 0.05 -3.56
N ILE A 72 -4.15 0.08 -4.20
CA ILE A 72 -3.95 0.31 -5.63
C ILE A 72 -2.99 -0.74 -6.18
N ASN A 73 -3.37 -1.40 -7.28
CA ASN A 73 -2.45 -2.21 -8.07
C ASN A 73 -1.84 -1.33 -9.17
N VAL A 74 -0.50 -1.25 -9.25
CA VAL A 74 0.19 -0.32 -10.15
C VAL A 74 0.45 -0.94 -11.53
N SER A 75 0.59 -2.26 -11.63
CA SER A 75 0.96 -2.99 -12.85
C SER A 75 2.31 -2.56 -13.45
N GLN A 76 2.79 -3.28 -14.47
CA GLN A 76 4.08 -3.01 -15.10
C GLN A 76 4.09 -1.73 -15.94
N SER A 77 2.97 -1.40 -16.58
CA SER A 77 2.79 -0.21 -17.43
C SER A 77 1.65 0.65 -16.88
N PRO A 78 1.86 1.35 -15.75
CA PRO A 78 0.81 2.08 -15.07
C PRO A 78 0.29 3.26 -15.89
N ASN A 79 -1.03 3.46 -15.88
CA ASN A 79 -1.61 4.77 -16.14
C ASN A 79 -1.49 5.62 -14.87
N LEU A 80 -0.37 6.34 -14.73
CA LEU A 80 -0.07 7.13 -13.52
C LEU A 80 -1.15 8.18 -13.22
N ILE A 81 -1.63 8.91 -14.23
CA ILE A 81 -2.72 9.88 -14.06
C ILE A 81 -3.96 9.18 -13.53
N GLY A 82 -4.38 8.07 -14.17
CA GLY A 82 -5.55 7.31 -13.71
C GLY A 82 -5.41 6.77 -12.29
N ILE A 83 -4.20 6.41 -11.86
CA ILE A 83 -3.90 6.01 -10.48
C ILE A 83 -4.11 7.20 -9.52
N LEU A 84 -3.55 8.37 -9.84
CA LEU A 84 -3.74 9.57 -9.01
C LEU A 84 -5.24 9.95 -8.93
N GLU A 85 -5.97 9.88 -10.03
CA GLU A 85 -7.42 10.15 -10.02
C GLU A 85 -8.18 9.16 -9.12
N THR A 86 -7.76 7.89 -9.13
CA THR A 86 -8.31 6.85 -8.24
C THR A 86 -7.98 7.13 -6.77
N MET A 87 -6.75 7.58 -6.48
CA MET A 87 -6.37 7.99 -5.13
C MET A 87 -7.20 9.19 -4.67
N TRP A 88 -7.43 10.17 -5.54
CA TRP A 88 -8.23 11.35 -5.23
C TRP A 88 -9.65 10.99 -4.82
N GLU A 89 -10.30 10.13 -5.61
CA GLU A 89 -11.64 9.64 -5.31
C GLU A 89 -11.69 8.90 -3.97
N LYS A 90 -10.78 7.96 -3.75
CA LYS A 90 -10.78 7.10 -2.56
C LYS A 90 -10.38 7.85 -1.28
N ILE A 91 -9.34 8.68 -1.33
CA ILE A 91 -8.85 9.44 -0.17
C ILE A 91 -9.80 10.60 0.16
N GLY A 92 -10.23 11.35 -0.87
CA GLY A 92 -11.09 12.50 -0.69
C GLY A 92 -12.54 12.14 -0.38
N GLY A 93 -12.99 10.93 -0.74
CA GLY A 93 -14.40 10.55 -0.70
C GLY A 93 -15.26 11.41 -1.63
N ARG A 94 -14.68 11.83 -2.76
CA ARG A 94 -15.26 12.79 -3.72
C ARG A 94 -15.35 12.16 -5.10
N LYS A 95 -16.14 12.77 -5.99
CA LYS A 95 -16.14 12.37 -7.40
C LYS A 95 -14.72 12.46 -7.96
N LYS A 96 -14.39 11.50 -8.82
CA LYS A 96 -13.19 11.49 -9.64
C LYS A 96 -13.01 12.86 -10.31
N LEU A 97 -11.82 13.41 -10.17
CA LEU A 97 -11.39 14.64 -10.84
C LEU A 97 -10.52 14.24 -12.02
N GLU A 98 -10.73 14.87 -13.17
CA GLU A 98 -9.83 14.71 -14.32
C GLU A 98 -8.67 15.70 -14.17
N PHE A 99 -7.44 15.17 -14.06
CA PHE A 99 -6.26 16.00 -13.93
C PHE A 99 -5.73 16.41 -15.31
N GLN A 100 -5.18 17.61 -15.40
CA GLN A 100 -4.66 18.12 -16.68
C GLN A 100 -3.43 17.34 -17.15
N ASN A 101 -2.59 16.92 -16.20
CA ASN A 101 -1.39 16.14 -16.40
C ASN A 101 -0.95 15.53 -15.06
N LEU A 102 0.18 14.80 -15.09
CA LEU A 102 0.71 14.11 -13.91
C LEU A 102 1.11 15.06 -12.78
N GLU A 103 1.73 16.20 -13.11
CA GLU A 103 2.18 17.20 -12.12
C GLU A 103 0.98 17.86 -11.42
N ASP A 104 -0.06 18.21 -12.19
CA ASP A 104 -1.31 18.74 -11.66
C ASP A 104 -1.97 17.76 -10.69
N GLY A 105 -2.09 16.48 -11.09
CA GLY A 105 -2.66 15.44 -10.23
C GLY A 105 -1.87 15.24 -8.94
N HIS A 106 -0.54 15.21 -9.03
CA HIS A 106 0.33 15.05 -7.87
C HIS A 106 0.18 16.22 -6.90
N LYS A 107 0.25 17.45 -7.42
CA LYS A 107 0.10 18.68 -6.63
C LYS A 107 -1.25 18.75 -5.92
N GLN A 108 -2.34 18.42 -6.60
CA GLN A 108 -3.68 18.46 -6.00
C GLN A 108 -3.86 17.41 -4.91
N LEU A 109 -3.36 16.18 -5.13
CA LEU A 109 -3.35 15.15 -4.09
C LEU A 109 -2.48 15.54 -2.90
N GLN A 110 -1.30 16.10 -3.15
CA GLN A 110 -0.40 16.57 -2.10
C GLN A 110 -1.07 17.64 -1.22
N GLN A 111 -1.82 18.56 -1.82
CA GLN A 111 -2.64 19.53 -1.09
C GLN A 111 -3.80 18.87 -0.31
N LEU A 112 -4.45 17.86 -0.89
CA LEU A 112 -5.49 17.10 -0.20
C LEU A 112 -4.92 16.40 1.06
N ILE A 113 -3.76 15.75 0.95
CA ILE A 113 -3.08 15.09 2.07
C ILE A 113 -2.72 16.09 3.18
N LEU A 114 -2.17 17.26 2.83
CA LEU A 114 -1.77 18.27 3.81
C LEU A 114 -2.94 18.98 4.49
N SER A 115 -4.10 19.06 3.82
CA SER A 115 -5.28 19.77 4.34
C SER A 115 -6.23 18.91 5.16
N GLN A 116 -6.16 17.58 5.03
CA GLN A 116 -7.03 16.68 5.77
C GLN A 116 -6.43 16.30 7.14
N PRO A 117 -7.24 16.24 8.21
CA PRO A 117 -6.77 15.78 9.52
C PRO A 117 -6.66 14.25 9.63
N LYS A 118 -7.10 13.52 8.60
CA LYS A 118 -7.20 12.06 8.62
C LYS A 118 -5.85 11.43 8.28
N SER A 119 -5.37 10.55 9.16
CA SER A 119 -4.29 9.63 8.79
C SER A 119 -4.76 8.76 7.62
N THR A 120 -3.86 8.50 6.67
CA THR A 120 -4.17 7.76 5.44
C THR A 120 -3.07 6.74 5.19
N LEU A 121 -3.47 5.51 4.89
CA LEU A 121 -2.55 4.48 4.41
C LEU A 121 -2.82 4.21 2.94
N VAL A 122 -1.80 4.32 2.12
CA VAL A 122 -1.85 3.91 0.70
C VAL A 122 -0.99 2.66 0.50
N ILE A 123 -1.56 1.64 -0.12
CA ILE A 123 -0.85 0.44 -0.56
C ILE A 123 -0.67 0.53 -2.07
N LEU A 124 0.59 0.54 -2.51
CA LEU A 124 0.98 0.44 -3.91
C LEU A 124 1.49 -0.98 -4.18
N ASP A 125 0.62 -1.82 -4.71
CA ASP A 125 0.92 -3.24 -4.95
C ASP A 125 1.51 -3.47 -6.34
N ASP A 126 2.55 -4.31 -6.38
CA ASP A 126 3.29 -4.77 -7.55
C ASP A 126 3.86 -3.60 -8.37
N VAL A 127 4.75 -2.82 -7.74
CA VAL A 127 5.45 -1.69 -8.37
C VAL A 127 6.75 -2.16 -9.04
N TRP A 128 6.93 -1.78 -10.30
CA TRP A 128 8.00 -2.28 -11.18
C TRP A 128 9.11 -1.26 -11.47
N SER A 129 8.93 0.01 -11.12
CA SER A 129 9.88 1.08 -11.46
C SER A 129 9.92 2.14 -10.37
N ARG A 130 11.13 2.55 -10.00
CA ARG A 130 11.38 3.66 -9.06
C ARG A 130 10.74 4.95 -9.54
N ILE A 131 10.88 5.28 -10.82
CA ILE A 131 10.34 6.52 -11.41
C ILE A 131 8.81 6.54 -11.27
N ASN A 132 8.16 5.40 -11.52
CA ASN A 132 6.71 5.31 -11.34
C ASN A 132 6.31 5.45 -9.87
N LEU A 133 7.08 4.87 -8.95
CA LEU A 133 6.86 5.02 -7.52
C LEU A 133 6.99 6.49 -7.09
N GLU A 134 8.07 7.17 -7.47
CA GLU A 134 8.33 8.57 -7.12
C GLU A 134 7.21 9.51 -7.59
N ASN A 135 6.62 9.24 -8.76
CA ASN A 135 5.46 9.98 -9.26
C ASN A 135 4.14 9.73 -8.50
N LEU A 136 4.10 8.70 -7.65
CA LEU A 136 2.92 8.32 -6.84
C LEU A 136 3.11 8.60 -5.35
N LEU A 137 4.35 8.81 -4.89
CA LEU A 137 4.63 9.11 -3.49
C LEU A 137 4.16 10.52 -3.14
N LEU A 138 3.49 10.61 -1.98
CA LEU A 138 3.03 11.84 -1.37
C LEU A 138 3.57 11.87 0.06
N GLU A 139 3.62 13.05 0.65
CA GLU A 139 4.12 13.22 2.02
C GLU A 139 3.15 14.04 2.86
N GLY A 140 3.04 13.73 4.15
CA GLY A 140 2.26 14.57 5.04
C GLY A 140 2.02 13.94 6.41
N PRO A 141 1.57 14.73 7.38
CA PRO A 141 1.28 14.22 8.71
C PRO A 141 0.25 13.08 8.67
N GLY A 142 0.63 11.91 9.19
CA GLY A 142 -0.26 10.74 9.23
C GLY A 142 -0.48 10.05 7.88
N TYR A 143 0.16 10.49 6.80
CA TYR A 143 0.17 9.79 5.52
C TYR A 143 1.32 8.77 5.48
N LYS A 144 1.00 7.52 5.15
CA LYS A 144 2.00 6.46 5.00
C LYS A 144 1.74 5.64 3.75
N THR A 145 2.82 5.12 3.16
CA THR A 145 2.76 4.27 1.98
C THR A 145 3.41 2.91 2.27
N VAL A 146 2.74 1.83 1.89
CA VAL A 146 3.37 0.51 1.78
C VAL A 146 3.49 0.16 0.30
N VAL A 147 4.66 -0.29 -0.11
CA VAL A 147 4.95 -0.62 -1.50
C VAL A 147 5.34 -2.07 -1.59
N THR A 148 4.70 -2.86 -2.45
CA THR A 148 5.19 -4.19 -2.77
C THR A 148 5.96 -4.17 -4.08
N THR A 149 7.10 -4.84 -4.13
CA THR A 149 7.92 -4.92 -5.34
C THR A 149 8.69 -6.24 -5.42
N ARG A 150 9.16 -6.59 -6.62
CA ARG A 150 10.09 -7.71 -6.84
C ARG A 150 11.55 -7.25 -6.80
N ASP A 151 11.78 -5.95 -6.96
CA ASP A 151 13.11 -5.36 -7.03
C ASP A 151 13.25 -4.25 -5.99
N SER A 152 14.09 -4.45 -4.98
CA SER A 152 14.43 -3.48 -3.94
C SER A 152 14.96 -2.16 -4.50
N SER A 153 15.59 -2.17 -5.68
CA SER A 153 16.09 -0.96 -6.32
C SER A 153 14.96 0.05 -6.61
N THR A 154 13.71 -0.44 -6.71
CA THR A 154 12.49 0.35 -6.87
C THR A 154 12.23 1.27 -5.69
N ILE A 155 12.59 0.87 -4.47
CA ILE A 155 12.25 1.60 -3.24
C ILE A 155 13.31 2.66 -2.95
N PRO A 156 12.94 3.94 -2.76
CA PRO A 156 13.89 4.99 -2.46
C PRO A 156 14.54 4.81 -1.09
N THR A 157 15.86 5.00 -1.01
CA THR A 157 16.60 4.98 0.26
C THR A 157 16.56 6.37 0.87
N THR A 158 15.69 6.58 1.85
CA THR A 158 15.56 7.83 2.62
C THR A 158 15.52 7.51 4.12
N GLU A 159 15.72 8.52 4.98
CA GLU A 159 15.67 8.34 6.45
C GLU A 159 14.31 7.80 6.93
N THR A 160 13.24 8.10 6.20
CA THR A 160 11.86 7.71 6.54
C THR A 160 11.39 6.43 5.83
N THR A 161 12.27 5.79 5.05
CA THR A 161 11.95 4.54 4.36
C THR A 161 12.49 3.33 5.12
N ARG A 162 11.72 2.24 5.14
CA ARG A 162 12.14 0.92 5.62
C ARG A 162 11.88 -0.14 4.55
N LEU A 163 12.69 -1.20 4.55
CA LEU A 163 12.58 -2.38 3.69
C LEU A 163 12.32 -3.64 4.51
#